data_AF-A0A521DKX1-F1
#
_entry.id   AF-A0A521DKX1-F1
#
_cell.length_a   1.000
_cell.length_b   1.000
_cell.length_c   1.000
_cell.angle_alpha   90.00
_cell.angle_beta   90.00
_cell.angle_gamma   90.00
#
_symmetry.space_group_name_H-M   'P 1'
#
loop_
_entity.id
_entity.type
_entity.pdbx_description
1 polymer ?
#
loop_
_entity_poly.entity_id
_entity_poly.type
_entity_poly.pdbx_seq_one_letter_code
_entity_poly.pdbx_strand_id
1 'polypeptide(L)'
;MKKIVLIAACLLPLAVMAQSPGKFSITAKVGNLGSPAKAFLTYGPKDNPITDSVDIVGGKFVFTGTVTDISMATLKIKHDTAPAKGKGDEFTIYLEPVPMQVVSATDSIKHAVVTGSKVNEDAAKLRVLAKPVVEKNEALRNDLFANGPDVRKDEEFMKQIMARKESIKNEANEIQKAFIAANPDSYISLLAYQMITDVQADPKAAEAGFNKFPAALKATDVGKSIRKAIDQAKQTGVGKTAMDFTQNDVNDKPVKLSDFRGKYVLLDFWASWCGPCRQENPNVVAAYNKFKDKKFTVLGVSLDGPGKKQDWLNAIEKDGLAWTQVSDLQGWKNAASNMYGVTGIPANYLIDPTGKIIAKNVRGEELQKKLAELLGK
;
A
#
# COMPACT_ATOMS: atom_id res chain seq x y z
N MET A 1 26.51 -4.28 -64.89
CA MET A 1 27.12 -3.80 -63.64
C MET A 1 26.06 -3.11 -62.80
N LYS A 2 25.41 -3.83 -61.88
CA LYS A 2 24.46 -3.27 -60.91
C LYS A 2 24.94 -3.70 -59.53
N LYS A 3 25.44 -2.74 -58.74
CA LYS A 3 25.91 -2.97 -57.37
C LYS A 3 24.69 -3.06 -56.46
N ILE A 4 24.48 -4.23 -55.85
CA ILE A 4 23.48 -4.44 -54.80
C ILE A 4 24.10 -3.95 -53.50
N VAL A 5 23.52 -2.91 -52.91
CA VAL A 5 23.88 -2.42 -51.57
C VAL A 5 23.10 -3.26 -50.55
N LEU A 6 23.80 -4.12 -49.81
CA LEU A 6 23.24 -4.79 -48.64
C LEU A 6 23.16 -3.77 -47.49
N ILE A 7 21.94 -3.44 -47.08
CA ILE A 7 21.66 -2.71 -45.84
C ILE A 7 21.78 -3.72 -44.69
N ALA A 8 22.87 -3.65 -43.93
CA ALA A 8 22.99 -4.35 -42.66
C ALA A 8 22.12 -3.62 -41.62
N ALA A 9 20.96 -4.19 -41.31
CA ALA A 9 20.13 -3.75 -40.19
C ALA A 9 20.87 -4.05 -38.88
N CYS A 10 21.40 -3.01 -38.22
CA CYS A 10 21.85 -3.07 -36.84
C CYS A 10 20.66 -3.37 -35.92
N LEU A 11 20.38 -4.65 -35.70
CA LEU A 11 19.63 -5.13 -34.54
C LEU A 11 20.51 -4.91 -33.30
N LEU A 12 20.43 -3.72 -32.72
CA LEU A 12 20.88 -3.49 -31.35
C LEU A 12 20.02 -4.37 -30.44
N PRO A 13 20.59 -5.30 -29.66
CA PRO A 13 19.82 -5.96 -28.63
C PRO A 13 19.46 -4.90 -27.59
N LEU A 14 18.16 -4.66 -27.43
CA LEU A 14 17.61 -4.06 -26.22
C LEU A 14 17.98 -4.99 -25.06
N ALA A 15 19.18 -4.81 -24.52
CA ALA A 15 19.56 -5.38 -23.25
C ALA A 15 18.66 -4.70 -22.22
N VAL A 16 17.58 -5.39 -21.84
CA VAL A 16 16.92 -5.18 -20.56
C VAL A 16 18.02 -5.33 -19.53
N MET A 17 18.57 -4.22 -19.03
CA MET A 17 19.49 -4.27 -17.90
C MET A 17 18.66 -4.74 -16.70
N ALA A 18 18.65 -6.06 -16.49
CA ALA A 18 18.38 -6.59 -15.18
C ALA A 18 19.37 -5.92 -14.23
N GLN A 19 18.88 -5.13 -13.26
CA GLN A 19 19.71 -4.54 -12.24
C GLN A 19 20.45 -5.69 -11.55
N SER A 20 21.77 -5.78 -11.80
CA SER A 20 22.60 -6.80 -11.15
C SER A 20 22.54 -6.55 -9.64
N PRO A 21 22.31 -7.56 -8.79
CA PRO A 21 22.20 -7.36 -7.36
C PRO A 21 23.44 -6.64 -6.81
N GLY A 22 23.22 -5.49 -6.16
CA GLY A 22 24.28 -4.73 -5.52
C GLY A 22 24.61 -5.32 -4.15
N LYS A 23 25.88 -5.30 -3.77
CA LYS A 23 26.34 -5.86 -2.48
C LYS A 23 26.24 -4.80 -1.37
N PHE A 24 25.67 -5.19 -0.23
CA PHE A 24 25.71 -4.39 0.99
C PHE A 24 26.63 -5.05 2.03
N SER A 25 27.17 -4.24 2.94
CA SER A 25 27.81 -4.72 4.16
C SER A 25 27.39 -3.85 5.33
N ILE A 26 27.07 -4.46 6.46
CA ILE A 26 26.80 -3.78 7.73
C ILE A 26 27.89 -4.19 8.70
N THR A 27 28.71 -3.23 9.13
CA THR A 27 29.62 -3.42 10.26
C THR A 27 28.99 -2.80 11.49
N ALA A 28 28.74 -3.59 12.54
CA ALA A 28 28.01 -3.13 13.71
C ALA A 28 28.83 -3.23 15.00
N LYS A 29 28.60 -2.28 15.92
CA LYS A 29 29.07 -2.28 17.32
C LYS A 29 27.93 -1.87 18.24
N VAL A 30 27.46 -2.79 19.07
CA VAL A 30 26.36 -2.60 20.04
C VAL A 30 26.86 -2.92 21.44
N GLY A 31 27.05 -1.88 22.25
CA GLY A 31 27.53 -2.01 23.63
C GLY A 31 28.71 -2.98 23.76
N ASN A 32 28.68 -3.89 24.72
CA ASN A 32 29.70 -4.93 24.91
C ASN A 32 29.10 -6.35 24.90
N LEU A 33 27.96 -6.53 24.24
CA LEU A 33 27.24 -7.80 24.14
C LEU A 33 28.13 -8.97 23.71
N GLY A 34 27.82 -10.15 24.23
CA GLY A 34 28.46 -11.41 23.83
C GLY A 34 27.47 -12.56 23.96
N SER A 35 27.95 -13.80 23.90
CA SER A 35 27.12 -14.98 24.16
C SER A 35 26.32 -14.82 25.47
N PRO A 36 25.01 -15.12 25.51
CA PRO A 36 24.22 -15.82 24.49
C PRO A 36 23.57 -14.92 23.42
N ALA A 37 23.95 -13.64 23.34
CA ALA A 37 23.32 -12.69 22.43
C ALA A 37 23.65 -12.97 20.96
N LYS A 38 22.64 -12.79 20.10
CA LYS A 38 22.72 -13.03 18.65
C LYS A 38 22.03 -11.92 17.87
N ALA A 39 22.64 -11.50 16.76
CA ALA A 39 22.05 -10.53 15.85
C ALA A 39 21.33 -11.24 14.70
N PHE A 40 20.20 -10.71 14.29
CA PHE A 40 19.39 -11.18 13.16
C PHE A 40 19.10 -10.02 12.21
N LEU A 41 19.22 -10.27 10.92
CA LEU A 41 18.85 -9.32 9.86
C LEU A 41 17.75 -9.94 9.00
N THR A 42 16.57 -9.30 8.98
CA THR A 42 15.45 -9.71 8.15
C THR A 42 15.16 -8.66 7.08
N TYR A 43 15.17 -9.05 5.81
CA TYR A 43 14.99 -8.15 4.66
C TYR A 43 14.35 -8.84 3.46
N GLY A 44 13.98 -8.06 2.43
CA GLY A 44 13.34 -8.58 1.22
C GLY A 44 11.81 -8.56 1.26
N PRO A 45 11.15 -9.23 0.29
CA PRO A 45 9.69 -9.18 0.15
C PRO A 45 8.97 -9.74 1.38
N LYS A 46 7.85 -9.12 1.76
CA LYS A 46 7.05 -9.54 2.93
C LYS A 46 6.58 -10.99 2.86
N ASP A 47 6.25 -11.49 1.66
CA ASP A 47 5.76 -12.86 1.45
C ASP A 47 6.86 -13.91 1.58
N ASN A 48 8.13 -13.53 1.40
CA ASN A 48 9.27 -14.44 1.47
C ASN A 48 10.54 -13.69 1.90
N PRO A 49 10.64 -13.29 3.18
CA PRO A 49 11.77 -12.52 3.67
C PRO A 49 13.01 -13.41 3.83
N ILE A 50 14.17 -12.84 3.55
CA ILE A 50 15.46 -13.41 3.90
C ILE A 50 15.75 -13.10 5.36
N THR A 51 16.13 -14.10 6.14
CA THR A 51 16.62 -13.91 7.51
C THR A 51 18.00 -14.52 7.65
N ASP A 52 18.96 -13.69 8.05
CA ASP A 52 20.33 -14.08 8.37
C ASP A 52 20.61 -13.86 9.85
N SER A 53 21.62 -14.54 10.40
CA SER A 53 22.02 -14.39 11.80
C SER A 53 23.52 -14.53 11.99
N VAL A 54 24.06 -13.82 12.98
CA VAL A 54 25.48 -13.83 13.31
C VAL A 54 25.67 -13.74 14.82
N ASP A 55 26.66 -14.45 15.34
CA ASP A 55 27.03 -14.37 16.75
C ASP A 55 27.65 -12.99 17.05
N ILE A 56 27.38 -12.46 18.24
CA ILE A 56 27.93 -11.17 18.68
C ILE A 56 29.17 -11.43 19.52
N VAL A 57 30.30 -10.82 19.15
CA VAL A 57 31.57 -10.95 19.88
C VAL A 57 32.04 -9.59 20.35
N GLY A 58 31.97 -9.35 21.67
CA GLY A 58 32.36 -8.07 22.26
C GLY A 58 31.61 -6.88 21.63
N GLY A 59 30.31 -7.04 21.39
CA GLY A 59 29.39 -6.09 20.77
C GLY A 59 29.52 -5.99 19.25
N LYS A 60 30.49 -6.67 18.63
CA LYS A 60 30.79 -6.55 17.19
C LYS A 60 30.16 -7.68 16.40
N PHE A 61 29.65 -7.34 15.21
CA PHE A 61 29.18 -8.31 14.23
C PHE A 61 29.13 -7.69 12.82
N VAL A 62 29.05 -8.54 11.79
CA VAL A 62 28.99 -8.11 10.39
C VAL A 62 27.90 -8.89 9.65
N PHE A 63 27.11 -8.18 8.85
CA PHE A 63 26.24 -8.78 7.83
C PHE A 63 26.73 -8.41 6.43
N THR A 64 26.62 -9.34 5.49
CA THR A 64 26.84 -9.08 4.07
C THR A 64 25.75 -9.75 3.26
N GLY A 65 25.35 -9.13 2.16
CA GLY A 65 24.37 -9.73 1.27
C GLY A 65 24.22 -8.93 0.01
N THR A 66 23.15 -9.22 -0.73
CA THR A 66 22.82 -8.51 -1.97
C THR A 66 21.40 -7.98 -1.92
N VAL A 67 21.20 -6.81 -2.51
CA VAL A 67 19.89 -6.22 -2.75
C VAL A 67 19.77 -5.78 -4.20
N THR A 68 18.60 -5.94 -4.80
CA THR A 68 18.32 -5.47 -6.16
C THR A 68 17.89 -4.01 -6.21
N ASP A 69 17.45 -3.46 -5.08
CA ASP A 69 17.08 -2.06 -4.87
C ASP A 69 17.20 -1.71 -3.36
N ILE A 70 16.94 -0.47 -2.98
CA ILE A 70 16.88 -0.04 -1.57
C ILE A 70 15.78 -0.82 -0.85
N SER A 71 16.16 -1.62 0.15
CA SER A 71 15.23 -2.47 0.90
C SER A 71 15.16 -2.06 2.36
N MET A 72 13.96 -1.86 2.89
CA MET A 72 13.77 -1.78 4.34
C MET A 72 14.10 -3.15 4.96
N ALA A 73 14.77 -3.14 6.10
CA ALA A 73 15.18 -4.32 6.86
C ALA A 73 14.99 -4.09 8.36
N THR A 74 14.87 -5.19 9.10
CA THR A 74 14.83 -5.19 10.56
C THR A 74 16.12 -5.81 11.07
N LEU A 75 16.88 -5.05 11.85
CA LEU A 75 18.01 -5.53 12.62
C LEU A 75 17.54 -5.79 14.06
N LYS A 76 17.65 -7.04 14.51
CA LYS A 76 17.19 -7.49 15.81
C LYS A 76 18.34 -8.06 16.63
N ILE A 77 18.42 -7.67 17.89
CA ILE A 77 19.28 -8.32 18.88
C ILE A 77 18.40 -9.19 19.76
N LYS A 78 18.78 -10.46 19.86
CA LYS A 78 18.24 -11.38 20.84
C LYS A 78 19.26 -11.51 21.97
N HIS A 79 18.86 -11.20 23.20
CA HIS A 79 19.75 -11.17 24.37
C HIS A 79 19.92 -12.53 25.05
N ASP A 80 19.06 -13.49 24.71
CA ASP A 80 19.02 -14.82 25.33
C ASP A 80 18.65 -15.91 24.32
N THR A 81 18.55 -17.16 24.80
CA THR A 81 18.11 -18.30 24.00
C THR A 81 16.60 -18.51 24.03
N ALA A 82 15.86 -17.79 24.88
CA ALA A 82 14.42 -17.99 25.08
C ALA A 82 13.60 -17.66 23.81
N PRO A 83 12.43 -18.28 23.59
CA PRO A 83 11.54 -17.87 22.51
C PRO A 83 11.17 -16.39 22.63
N ALA A 84 11.20 -15.65 21.52
CA ALA A 84 10.93 -14.21 21.55
C ALA A 84 9.52 -13.92 22.11
N LYS A 85 9.44 -13.03 23.10
CA LYS A 85 8.17 -12.50 23.65
C LYS A 85 8.15 -10.98 23.53
N GLY A 86 7.05 -10.40 23.04
CA GLY A 86 6.84 -8.95 22.97
C GLY A 86 7.68 -8.20 21.92
N LYS A 87 7.71 -6.86 22.01
CA LYS A 87 8.54 -6.00 21.14
C LYS A 87 10.02 -6.19 21.49
N GLY A 88 10.78 -6.76 20.58
CA GLY A 88 12.20 -7.06 20.77
C GLY A 88 13.10 -5.81 20.78
N ASP A 89 14.39 -6.05 21.04
CA ASP A 89 15.43 -5.07 20.77
C ASP A 89 15.69 -5.02 19.26
N GLU A 90 14.99 -4.12 18.57
CA GLU A 90 14.89 -4.05 17.12
C GLU A 90 15.09 -2.62 16.61
N PHE A 91 15.67 -2.51 15.41
CA PHE A 91 15.93 -1.27 14.71
C PHE A 91 15.64 -1.43 13.22
N THR A 92 14.95 -0.46 12.62
CA THR A 92 14.70 -0.42 11.17
C THR A 92 15.88 0.24 10.47
N ILE A 93 16.45 -0.46 9.49
CA ILE A 93 17.56 0.00 8.65
C ILE A 93 17.16 -0.12 7.18
N TYR A 94 17.64 0.78 6.33
CA TYR A 94 17.53 0.64 4.88
C TYR A 94 18.82 0.04 4.31
N LEU A 95 18.71 -1.07 3.59
CA LEU A 95 19.83 -1.68 2.89
C LEU A 95 19.96 -1.04 1.52
N GLU A 96 21.15 -0.56 1.21
CA GLU A 96 21.56 -0.08 -0.12
C GLU A 96 22.97 -0.64 -0.44
N PRO A 97 23.41 -0.66 -1.71
CA PRO A 97 24.63 -1.35 -2.12
C PRO A 97 25.90 -0.56 -1.79
N VAL A 98 26.07 -0.24 -0.50
CA VAL A 98 27.18 0.51 0.09
C VAL A 98 27.60 -0.15 1.42
N PRO A 99 28.84 0.09 1.90
CA PRO A 99 29.22 -0.25 3.27
C PRO A 99 28.53 0.69 4.27
N MET A 100 27.90 0.11 5.28
CA MET A 100 27.21 0.81 6.36
C MET A 100 27.84 0.49 7.71
N GLN A 101 27.93 1.49 8.57
CA GLN A 101 28.34 1.31 9.97
C GLN A 101 27.16 1.55 10.89
N VAL A 102 26.93 0.64 11.84
CA VAL A 102 25.85 0.72 12.83
C VAL A 102 26.46 0.74 14.22
N VAL A 103 26.25 1.84 14.96
CA VAL A 103 26.83 2.00 16.29
C VAL A 103 25.72 2.26 17.30
N SER A 104 25.73 1.51 18.40
CA SER A 104 24.96 1.81 19.60
C SER A 104 25.85 1.76 20.83
N ALA A 105 25.80 2.81 21.65
CA ALA A 105 26.60 2.91 22.87
C ALA A 105 26.09 1.99 23.98
N THR A 106 24.81 1.62 23.96
CA THR A 106 24.20 0.72 24.93
C THR A 106 24.12 -0.70 24.37
N ASP A 107 23.87 -1.66 25.26
CA ASP A 107 23.49 -3.03 24.91
C ASP A 107 22.06 -3.09 24.32
N SER A 108 21.69 -2.12 23.47
CA SER A 108 20.40 -2.11 22.76
C SER A 108 20.56 -1.49 21.37
N ILE A 109 19.97 -2.11 20.36
CA ILE A 109 20.00 -1.60 18.98
C ILE A 109 18.97 -0.48 18.72
N LYS A 110 17.97 -0.30 19.59
CA LYS A 110 16.84 0.65 19.39
C LYS A 110 17.27 2.09 19.09
N HIS A 111 18.42 2.51 19.61
CA HIS A 111 18.95 3.86 19.45
C HIS A 111 20.22 3.92 18.61
N ALA A 112 20.46 2.87 17.81
CA ALA A 112 21.62 2.82 16.94
C ALA A 112 21.65 4.00 15.95
N VAL A 113 22.87 4.42 15.62
CA VAL A 113 23.17 5.41 14.58
C VAL A 113 23.78 4.66 13.40
N VAL A 114 23.27 4.96 12.21
CA VAL A 114 23.78 4.40 10.95
C VAL A 114 24.54 5.49 10.21
N THR A 115 25.74 5.18 9.72
CA THR A 115 26.57 6.08 8.90
C THR A 115 27.08 5.35 7.66
N GLY A 116 27.52 6.11 6.65
CA GLY A 116 27.93 5.55 5.35
C GLY A 116 26.74 5.24 4.43
N SER A 117 25.53 5.68 4.79
CA SER A 117 24.31 5.51 4.01
C SER A 117 23.47 6.77 4.06
N LYS A 118 23.34 7.43 2.90
CA LYS A 118 22.52 8.65 2.77
C LYS A 118 21.06 8.37 3.10
N VAL A 119 20.54 7.21 2.71
CA VAL A 119 19.15 6.82 2.96
C VAL A 119 18.87 6.72 4.47
N ASN A 120 19.76 6.08 5.23
CA ASN A 120 19.58 5.96 6.68
C ASN A 120 19.82 7.28 7.41
N GLU A 121 20.77 8.10 6.97
CA GLU A 121 20.99 9.44 7.52
C GLU A 121 19.76 10.34 7.33
N ASP A 122 19.13 10.30 6.15
CA ASP A 122 17.88 11.01 5.89
C ASP A 122 16.70 10.45 6.69
N ALA A 123 16.63 9.11 6.86
CA ALA A 123 15.61 8.49 7.69
C ALA A 123 15.74 8.93 9.16
N ALA A 124 16.97 9.06 9.65
CA ALA A 124 17.24 9.57 10.99
C ALA A 124 16.78 11.03 11.15
N LYS A 125 17.04 11.90 10.16
CA LYS A 125 16.55 13.29 10.16
C LYS A 125 15.02 13.35 10.22
N LEU A 126 14.33 12.61 9.34
CA LEU A 126 12.86 12.58 9.34
C LEU A 126 12.32 12.02 10.66
N ARG A 127 12.94 10.98 11.23
CA ARG A 127 12.55 10.43 12.53
C ARG A 127 12.63 11.45 13.66
N VAL A 128 13.66 12.30 13.67
CA VAL A 128 13.78 13.39 14.65
C VAL A 128 12.64 14.39 14.49
N LEU A 129 12.36 14.83 13.26
CA LEU A 129 11.26 15.76 12.97
C LEU A 129 9.89 15.17 13.34
N ALA A 130 9.68 13.88 13.07
CA ALA A 130 8.42 13.19 13.31
C ALA A 130 8.19 12.77 14.77
N LYS A 131 9.18 12.90 15.65
CA LYS A 131 9.10 12.45 17.06
C LYS A 131 7.84 12.94 17.80
N PRO A 132 7.44 14.23 17.74
CA PRO A 132 6.25 14.70 18.45
C PRO A 132 4.96 14.03 17.97
N VAL A 133 4.84 13.79 16.66
CA VAL A 133 3.69 13.11 16.05
C VAL A 133 3.67 11.64 16.46
N VAL A 134 4.83 10.99 16.53
CA VAL A 134 4.95 9.60 17.00
C VAL A 134 4.47 9.49 18.45
N GLU A 135 4.89 10.40 19.33
CA GLU A 135 4.47 10.44 20.74
C GLU A 135 2.96 10.69 20.87
N LYS A 136 2.39 11.63 20.09
CA LYS A 136 0.94 11.86 20.04
C LYS A 136 0.17 10.61 19.58
N ASN A 137 0.68 9.90 18.59
CA ASN A 137 0.05 8.70 18.06
C ASN A 137 0.14 7.52 19.04
N GLU A 138 1.23 7.43 19.81
CA GLU A 138 1.36 6.47 20.91
C GLU A 138 0.37 6.77 22.03
N ALA A 139 0.25 8.04 22.45
CA ALA A 139 -0.75 8.46 23.42
C ALA A 139 -2.17 8.16 22.95
N LEU A 140 -2.52 8.49 21.70
CA LEU A 140 -3.82 8.15 21.11
C LEU A 140 -4.10 6.65 21.14
N ARG A 141 -3.10 5.83 20.80
CA ARG A 141 -3.21 4.37 20.85
C ARG A 141 -3.46 3.90 22.29
N ASN A 142 -2.71 4.42 23.25
CA ASN A 142 -2.87 4.08 24.65
C ASN A 142 -4.29 4.45 25.13
N ASP A 143 -4.80 5.62 24.79
CA ASP A 143 -6.16 6.02 25.13
C ASP A 143 -7.22 5.11 24.48
N LEU A 144 -7.03 4.72 23.21
CA LEU A 144 -7.95 3.81 22.53
C LEU A 144 -7.99 2.43 23.20
N PHE A 145 -6.83 1.90 23.61
CA PHE A 145 -6.73 0.53 24.11
C PHE A 145 -6.79 0.38 25.65
N ALA A 146 -6.54 1.45 26.41
CA ALA A 146 -6.75 1.48 27.86
C ALA A 146 -8.23 1.38 28.22
N ASN A 147 -9.10 1.84 27.33
CA ASN A 147 -10.55 1.74 27.49
C ASN A 147 -11.07 0.37 27.05
N GLY A 148 -12.02 -0.18 27.80
CA GLY A 148 -12.68 -1.46 27.50
C GLY A 148 -13.46 -1.43 26.17
N PRO A 149 -13.82 -2.58 25.61
CA PRO A 149 -14.49 -2.68 24.31
C PRO A 149 -15.82 -1.91 24.23
N ASP A 150 -16.50 -1.67 25.36
CA ASP A 150 -17.78 -0.96 25.38
C ASP A 150 -17.62 0.56 25.20
N VAL A 151 -16.57 1.16 25.76
CA VAL A 151 -16.24 2.58 25.52
C VAL A 151 -15.84 2.80 24.05
N ARG A 152 -15.24 1.80 23.39
CA ARG A 152 -14.90 1.88 21.95
C ARG A 152 -16.12 1.79 21.02
N LYS A 153 -17.31 1.48 21.56
CA LYS A 153 -18.58 1.53 20.83
C LYS A 153 -19.31 2.86 21.04
N ASP A 154 -18.88 3.67 22.01
CA ASP A 154 -19.46 4.98 22.26
C ASP A 154 -19.14 5.93 21.09
N GLU A 155 -20.19 6.54 20.54
CA GLU A 155 -20.09 7.37 19.35
C GLU A 155 -19.27 8.65 19.60
N GLU A 156 -19.45 9.27 20.75
CA GLU A 156 -18.77 10.53 21.09
C GLU A 156 -17.28 10.28 21.38
N PHE A 157 -16.95 9.20 22.10
CA PHE A 157 -15.57 8.75 22.27
C PHE A 157 -14.89 8.50 20.92
N MET A 158 -15.54 7.75 20.03
CA MET A 158 -14.96 7.46 18.72
C MET A 158 -14.82 8.70 17.85
N LYS A 159 -15.76 9.65 17.93
CA LYS A 159 -15.64 10.95 17.26
C LYS A 159 -14.43 11.74 17.74
N GLN A 160 -14.14 11.76 19.05
CA GLN A 160 -12.95 12.41 19.60
C GLN A 160 -11.66 11.72 19.17
N ILE A 161 -11.63 10.38 19.16
CA ILE A 161 -10.50 9.60 18.65
C ILE A 161 -10.25 9.91 17.16
N MET A 162 -11.30 9.99 16.35
CA MET A 162 -11.19 10.34 14.92
C MET A 162 -10.66 11.76 14.72
N ALA A 163 -11.14 12.74 15.49
CA ALA A 163 -10.67 14.12 15.42
C ALA A 163 -9.17 14.23 15.77
N ARG A 164 -8.73 13.56 16.85
CA ARG A 164 -7.31 13.50 17.23
C ARG A 164 -6.47 12.80 16.18
N LYS A 165 -6.97 11.69 15.61
CA LYS A 165 -6.29 10.97 14.54
C LYS A 165 -6.09 11.85 13.30
N GLU A 166 -7.10 12.61 12.91
CA GLU A 166 -7.00 13.52 11.77
C GLU A 166 -6.03 14.67 12.04
N SER A 167 -6.05 15.25 13.25
CA SER A 167 -5.06 16.26 13.66
C SER A 167 -3.63 15.72 13.59
N ILE A 168 -3.36 14.55 14.16
CA ILE A 168 -2.04 13.90 14.13
C ILE A 168 -1.59 13.62 12.69
N LYS A 169 -2.51 13.13 11.84
CA LYS A 169 -2.25 12.88 10.42
C LYS A 169 -1.90 14.17 9.68
N ASN A 170 -2.62 15.26 9.92
CA ASN A 170 -2.34 16.54 9.29
C ASN A 170 -0.97 17.08 9.70
N GLU A 171 -0.63 17.04 10.98
CA GLU A 171 0.72 17.40 11.45
C GLU A 171 1.81 16.52 10.82
N ALA A 172 1.58 15.20 10.73
CA ALA A 172 2.49 14.26 10.08
C ALA A 172 2.72 14.62 8.60
N ASN A 173 1.65 14.98 7.90
CA ASN A 173 1.69 15.35 6.50
C ASN A 173 2.47 16.65 6.29
N GLU A 174 2.32 17.65 7.16
CA GLU A 174 3.10 18.90 7.06
C GLU A 174 4.60 18.65 7.29
N ILE A 175 4.97 17.80 8.25
CA ILE A 175 6.36 17.39 8.46
C ILE A 175 6.91 16.71 7.20
N GLN A 176 6.15 15.79 6.61
CA GLN A 176 6.56 15.09 5.39
C GLN A 176 6.69 16.04 4.19
N LYS A 177 5.75 16.97 3.98
CA LYS A 177 5.83 17.99 2.92
C LYS A 177 7.07 18.86 3.08
N ALA A 178 7.34 19.34 4.29
CA ALA A 178 8.53 20.15 4.58
C ALA A 178 9.83 19.36 4.31
N PHE A 179 9.87 18.08 4.72
CA PHE A 179 11.02 17.22 4.47
C PHE A 179 11.24 16.98 2.97
N ILE A 180 10.18 16.71 2.20
CA ILE A 180 10.24 16.54 0.74
C ILE A 180 10.80 17.79 0.06
N ALA A 181 10.29 18.97 0.44
CA ALA A 181 10.73 20.24 -0.13
C ALA A 181 12.22 20.52 0.14
N ALA A 182 12.69 20.19 1.35
CA ALA A 182 14.09 20.40 1.74
C ALA A 182 15.06 19.33 1.21
N ASN A 183 14.58 18.14 0.84
CA ASN A 183 15.41 16.99 0.45
C ASN A 183 14.86 16.28 -0.82
N PRO A 184 14.73 16.96 -1.97
CA PRO A 184 14.08 16.40 -3.16
C PRO A 184 14.84 15.23 -3.81
N ASP A 185 16.11 15.05 -3.46
CA ASP A 185 16.99 13.96 -3.91
C ASP A 185 17.03 12.77 -2.94
N SER A 186 16.27 12.82 -1.84
CA SER A 186 16.23 11.76 -0.83
C SER A 186 15.24 10.65 -1.21
N TYR A 187 15.69 9.39 -1.09
CA TYR A 187 14.78 8.23 -1.16
C TYR A 187 13.68 8.29 -0.09
N ILE A 188 13.99 8.85 1.09
CA ILE A 188 13.01 9.01 2.17
C ILE A 188 11.94 10.04 1.80
N SER A 189 12.29 11.08 1.04
CA SER A 189 11.31 12.00 0.46
C SER A 189 10.41 11.32 -0.57
N LEU A 190 10.93 10.37 -1.35
CA LEU A 190 10.09 9.60 -2.29
C LEU A 190 9.09 8.69 -1.55
N LEU A 191 9.52 8.02 -0.48
CA LEU A 191 8.63 7.25 0.39
C LEU A 191 7.55 8.14 1.05
N ALA A 192 7.96 9.29 1.59
CA ALA A 192 7.05 10.26 2.17
C ALA A 192 6.03 10.76 1.12
N TYR A 193 6.49 11.03 -0.11
CA TYR A 193 5.64 11.43 -1.22
C TYR A 193 4.58 10.36 -1.54
N GLN A 194 4.98 9.09 -1.61
CA GLN A 194 4.05 7.97 -1.81
C GLN A 194 3.00 7.91 -0.69
N MET A 195 3.38 8.20 0.55
CA MET A 195 2.51 8.12 1.71
C MET A 195 1.47 9.25 1.76
N ILE A 196 1.84 10.48 1.39
CA ILE A 196 0.97 11.65 1.57
C ILE A 196 0.21 12.07 0.30
N THR A 197 0.57 11.53 -0.86
CA THR A 197 -0.03 11.93 -2.13
C THR A 197 -1.25 11.08 -2.46
N ASP A 198 -2.42 11.69 -2.49
CA ASP A 198 -3.62 11.05 -3.02
C ASP A 198 -3.63 11.10 -4.55
N VAL A 199 -3.03 10.08 -5.15
CA VAL A 199 -2.94 9.92 -6.61
C VAL A 199 -4.32 9.76 -7.25
N GLN A 200 -5.31 9.23 -6.52
CA GLN A 200 -6.66 8.98 -7.05
C GLN A 200 -7.50 10.25 -7.08
N ALA A 201 -7.28 11.16 -6.13
CA ALA A 201 -7.94 12.46 -6.06
C ALA A 201 -7.44 13.43 -7.15
N ASP A 202 -6.13 13.56 -7.31
CA ASP A 202 -5.54 14.44 -8.33
C ASP A 202 -4.30 13.80 -9.01
N PRO A 203 -4.51 12.96 -10.03
CA PRO A 203 -3.42 12.32 -10.74
C PRO A 203 -2.53 13.31 -11.51
N LYS A 204 -3.03 14.52 -11.84
CA LYS A 204 -2.23 15.53 -12.54
C LYS A 204 -1.27 16.21 -11.58
N ALA A 205 -1.74 16.65 -10.41
CA ALA A 205 -0.89 17.18 -9.36
C ALA A 205 0.12 16.12 -8.88
N ALA A 206 -0.32 14.88 -8.72
CA ALA A 206 0.56 13.76 -8.36
C ALA A 206 1.66 13.50 -9.40
N GLU A 207 1.37 13.65 -10.69
CA GLU A 207 2.40 13.57 -11.73
C GLU A 207 3.38 14.75 -11.68
N ALA A 208 2.86 15.97 -11.52
CA ALA A 208 3.68 17.17 -11.44
C ALA A 208 4.64 17.13 -10.24
N GLY A 209 4.17 16.65 -9.09
CA GLY A 209 5.01 16.43 -7.91
C GLY A 209 6.05 15.33 -8.13
N PHE A 210 5.64 14.18 -8.68
CA PHE A 210 6.54 13.06 -8.94
C PHE A 210 7.66 13.42 -9.93
N ASN A 211 7.36 14.25 -10.93
CA ASN A 211 8.33 14.68 -11.93
C ASN A 211 9.49 15.51 -11.37
N LYS A 212 9.33 16.11 -10.17
CA LYS A 212 10.38 16.86 -9.48
C LYS A 212 11.48 15.95 -8.92
N PHE A 213 11.23 14.66 -8.73
CA PHE A 213 12.25 13.72 -8.25
C PHE A 213 13.29 13.39 -9.34
N PRO A 214 14.58 13.22 -8.97
CA PRO A 214 15.63 12.77 -9.88
C PRO A 214 15.32 11.45 -10.58
N ALA A 215 15.89 11.25 -11.78
CA ALA A 215 15.69 10.03 -12.57
C ALA A 215 16.09 8.75 -11.81
N ALA A 216 17.16 8.80 -11.02
CA ALA A 216 17.61 7.68 -10.20
C ALA A 216 16.53 7.23 -9.20
N LEU A 217 15.87 8.17 -8.51
CA LEU A 217 14.78 7.85 -7.59
C LEU A 217 13.54 7.32 -8.31
N LYS A 218 13.21 7.88 -9.47
CA LYS A 218 12.09 7.38 -10.30
C LYS A 218 12.33 5.96 -10.84
N ALA A 219 13.58 5.54 -10.97
CA ALA A 219 13.98 4.20 -11.39
C ALA A 219 13.99 3.16 -10.26
N THR A 220 13.82 3.57 -9.00
CA THR A 220 13.60 2.63 -7.88
C THR A 220 12.24 1.97 -7.98
N ASP A 221 12.03 0.86 -7.29
CA ASP A 221 10.78 0.11 -7.24
C ASP A 221 9.63 0.95 -6.65
N VAL A 222 9.93 1.81 -5.67
CA VAL A 222 8.98 2.81 -5.17
C VAL A 222 8.63 3.82 -6.26
N GLY A 223 9.63 4.33 -6.98
CA GLY A 223 9.43 5.26 -8.10
C GLY A 223 8.55 4.67 -9.21
N LYS A 224 8.84 3.43 -9.62
CA LYS A 224 8.03 2.67 -10.59
C LYS A 224 6.60 2.46 -10.08
N SER A 225 6.44 2.15 -8.79
CA SER A 225 5.13 1.97 -8.15
C SER A 225 4.29 3.25 -8.18
N ILE A 226 4.89 4.40 -7.83
CA ILE A 226 4.22 5.72 -7.92
C ILE A 226 3.82 6.03 -9.37
N ARG A 227 4.73 5.85 -10.33
CA ARG A 227 4.44 6.05 -11.76
C ARG A 227 3.25 5.21 -12.21
N LYS A 228 3.27 3.91 -11.89
CA LYS A 228 2.19 2.98 -12.20
C LYS A 228 0.87 3.44 -11.59
N ALA A 229 0.85 3.84 -10.32
CA ALA A 229 -0.34 4.36 -9.66
C ALA A 229 -0.90 5.60 -10.37
N ILE A 230 -0.05 6.54 -10.79
CA ILE A 230 -0.45 7.74 -11.53
C ILE A 230 -1.06 7.36 -12.89
N ASP A 231 -0.42 6.47 -13.64
CA ASP A 231 -0.93 6.01 -14.93
C ASP A 231 -2.30 5.34 -14.81
N GLN A 232 -2.47 4.49 -13.79
CA GLN A 232 -3.74 3.82 -13.50
C GLN A 232 -4.82 4.83 -13.12
N ALA A 233 -4.53 5.77 -12.22
CA ALA A 233 -5.49 6.80 -11.80
C ALA A 233 -5.95 7.69 -12.97
N LYS A 234 -5.07 7.96 -13.94
CA LYS A 234 -5.43 8.68 -15.18
C LYS A 234 -6.39 7.90 -16.07
N GLN A 235 -6.35 6.56 -16.02
CA GLN A 235 -7.22 5.68 -16.79
C GLN A 235 -8.57 5.42 -16.10
N THR A 236 -8.63 5.53 -14.77
CA THR A 236 -9.82 5.25 -13.97
C THR A 236 -10.53 6.50 -13.44
N GLY A 237 -10.14 7.69 -13.91
CA GLY A 237 -10.77 8.96 -13.54
C GLY A 237 -12.20 9.12 -14.06
N VAL A 238 -12.96 10.03 -13.44
CA VAL A 238 -14.30 10.43 -13.93
C VAL A 238 -14.19 10.92 -15.39
N GLY A 239 -15.14 10.49 -16.22
CA GLY A 239 -15.20 10.74 -17.67
C GLY A 239 -14.46 9.70 -18.54
N LYS A 240 -13.64 8.82 -17.94
CA LYS A 240 -12.96 7.75 -18.67
C LYS A 240 -13.88 6.55 -18.88
N THR A 241 -13.64 5.81 -19.96
CA THR A 241 -14.32 4.53 -20.20
C THR A 241 -13.79 3.49 -19.22
N ALA A 242 -14.69 2.80 -18.53
CA ALA A 242 -14.37 1.71 -17.63
C ALA A 242 -13.67 0.58 -18.39
N MET A 243 -12.52 0.14 -17.88
CA MET A 243 -11.75 -0.97 -18.46
C MET A 243 -12.52 -2.27 -18.32
N ASP A 244 -12.70 -2.98 -19.43
CA ASP A 244 -13.42 -4.25 -19.44
C ASP A 244 -12.58 -5.36 -18.81
N PHE A 245 -13.24 -6.28 -18.11
CA PHE A 245 -12.62 -7.46 -17.53
C PHE A 245 -13.64 -8.60 -17.45
N THR A 246 -13.14 -9.82 -17.32
CA THR A 246 -13.94 -11.03 -17.08
C THR A 246 -13.46 -11.71 -15.81
N GLN A 247 -14.38 -12.04 -14.91
CA GLN A 247 -14.12 -12.88 -13.75
C GLN A 247 -15.29 -13.85 -13.55
N ASN A 248 -15.03 -14.93 -12.81
CA ASN A 248 -16.04 -15.93 -12.56
C ASN A 248 -17.00 -15.50 -11.45
N ASP A 249 -18.29 -15.80 -11.62
CA ASP A 249 -19.31 -15.62 -10.61
C ASP A 249 -19.26 -16.72 -9.54
N VAL A 250 -20.20 -16.68 -8.61
CA VAL A 250 -20.33 -17.67 -7.52
C VAL A 250 -20.52 -19.11 -8.00
N ASN A 251 -21.03 -19.29 -9.23
CA ASN A 251 -21.27 -20.57 -9.90
C ASN A 251 -20.17 -20.93 -10.91
N ASP A 252 -19.01 -20.26 -10.81
CA ASP A 252 -17.86 -20.43 -11.70
C ASP A 252 -18.15 -20.08 -13.18
N LYS A 253 -19.17 -19.25 -13.44
CA LYS A 253 -19.51 -18.77 -14.78
C LYS A 253 -18.79 -17.46 -15.08
N PRO A 254 -18.18 -17.30 -16.27
CA PRO A 254 -17.54 -16.05 -16.64
C PRO A 254 -18.57 -14.94 -16.80
N VAL A 255 -18.33 -13.80 -16.14
CA VAL A 255 -19.13 -12.57 -16.24
C VAL A 255 -18.21 -11.44 -16.67
N LYS A 256 -18.65 -10.66 -17.66
CA LYS A 256 -17.90 -9.53 -18.19
C LYS A 256 -18.50 -8.20 -17.74
N LEU A 257 -17.68 -7.21 -17.41
CA LEU A 257 -18.20 -5.88 -17.06
C LEU A 257 -19.02 -5.27 -18.21
N SER A 258 -18.62 -5.51 -19.46
CA SER A 258 -19.36 -5.06 -20.64
C SER A 258 -20.76 -5.67 -20.78
N ASP A 259 -21.06 -6.79 -20.12
CA ASP A 259 -22.38 -7.44 -20.22
C ASP A 259 -23.48 -6.58 -19.58
N PHE A 260 -23.10 -5.61 -18.75
CA PHE A 260 -24.00 -4.68 -18.06
C PHE A 260 -24.20 -3.35 -18.80
N ARG A 261 -23.68 -3.18 -20.03
CA ARG A 261 -23.94 -1.98 -20.85
C ARG A 261 -25.44 -1.75 -21.03
N GLY A 262 -25.84 -0.49 -21.14
CA GLY A 262 -27.25 -0.09 -21.13
C GLY A 262 -27.85 0.14 -19.73
N LYS A 263 -27.11 -0.20 -18.66
CA LYS A 263 -27.47 0.09 -17.26
C LYS A 263 -26.45 1.03 -16.61
N TYR A 264 -26.86 1.73 -15.57
CA TYR A 264 -25.94 2.28 -14.58
C TYR A 264 -25.42 1.12 -13.72
N VAL A 265 -24.11 1.02 -13.57
CA VAL A 265 -23.44 -0.06 -12.84
C VAL A 265 -22.62 0.54 -11.72
N LEU A 266 -22.89 0.15 -10.49
CA LEU A 266 -21.94 0.35 -9.39
C LEU A 266 -20.97 -0.84 -9.41
N LEU A 267 -19.76 -0.62 -9.90
CA LEU A 267 -18.67 -1.59 -9.79
C LEU A 267 -18.07 -1.46 -8.39
N ASP A 268 -18.31 -2.44 -7.53
CA ASP A 268 -18.01 -2.38 -6.10
C ASP A 268 -16.94 -3.40 -5.70
N PHE A 269 -15.80 -2.91 -5.23
CA PHE A 269 -14.68 -3.74 -4.75
C PHE A 269 -14.75 -3.89 -3.24
N TRP A 270 -14.88 -5.14 -2.80
CA TRP A 270 -15.12 -5.48 -1.39
C TRP A 270 -14.46 -6.83 -1.03
N ALA A 271 -14.63 -7.29 0.21
CA ALA A 271 -14.25 -8.65 0.61
C ALA A 271 -15.02 -9.08 1.86
N SER A 272 -15.18 -10.39 2.07
CA SER A 272 -15.89 -10.96 3.23
C SER A 272 -15.32 -10.50 4.57
N TRP A 273 -14.00 -10.31 4.63
CA TRP A 273 -13.20 -9.93 5.80
C TRP A 273 -13.11 -8.41 6.02
N CYS A 274 -13.61 -7.59 5.09
CA CYS A 274 -13.51 -6.13 5.15
C CYS A 274 -14.64 -5.53 6.00
N GLY A 275 -14.40 -5.30 7.29
CA GLY A 275 -15.38 -4.70 8.22
C GLY A 275 -16.08 -3.43 7.69
N PRO A 276 -15.35 -2.40 7.21
CA PRO A 276 -15.97 -1.20 6.65
C PRO A 276 -16.82 -1.46 5.39
N CYS A 277 -16.45 -2.44 4.56
CA CYS A 277 -17.26 -2.83 3.40
C CYS A 277 -18.59 -3.44 3.88
N ARG A 278 -18.53 -4.35 4.87
CA ARG A 278 -19.72 -4.97 5.46
C ARG A 278 -20.65 -3.95 6.13
N GLN A 279 -20.09 -2.87 6.69
CA GLN A 279 -20.87 -1.76 7.25
C GLN A 279 -21.56 -0.91 6.17
N GLU A 280 -20.97 -0.82 4.97
CA GLU A 280 -21.55 -0.08 3.84
C GLU A 280 -22.57 -0.91 3.04
N ASN A 281 -22.46 -2.24 3.06
CA ASN A 281 -23.36 -3.15 2.33
C ASN A 281 -24.87 -2.86 2.52
N PRO A 282 -25.39 -2.57 3.74
CA PRO A 282 -26.79 -2.17 3.91
C PRO A 282 -27.20 -0.95 3.07
N ASN A 283 -26.33 0.04 2.90
CA ASN A 283 -26.60 1.22 2.06
C ASN A 283 -26.67 0.84 0.57
N VAL A 284 -25.78 -0.06 0.12
CA VAL A 284 -25.77 -0.57 -1.26
C VAL A 284 -27.01 -1.41 -1.53
N VAL A 285 -27.44 -2.26 -0.58
CA VAL A 285 -28.69 -3.03 -0.67
C VAL A 285 -29.90 -2.11 -0.77
N ALA A 286 -29.97 -1.05 0.04
CA ALA A 286 -31.03 -0.07 -0.05
C ALA A 286 -31.05 0.63 -1.42
N ALA A 287 -29.88 1.01 -1.96
CA ALA A 287 -29.76 1.60 -3.29
C ALA A 287 -30.21 0.63 -4.39
N TYR A 288 -29.73 -0.61 -4.34
CA TYR A 288 -30.09 -1.64 -5.31
C TYR A 288 -31.60 -1.88 -5.33
N ASN A 289 -32.23 -2.09 -4.17
CA ASN A 289 -33.67 -2.33 -4.11
C ASN A 289 -34.50 -1.14 -4.59
N LYS A 290 -34.03 0.09 -4.35
CA LYS A 290 -34.73 1.31 -4.79
C LYS A 290 -34.62 1.58 -6.29
N PHE A 291 -33.50 1.22 -6.92
CA PHE A 291 -33.19 1.63 -8.29
C PHE A 291 -33.05 0.49 -9.31
N LYS A 292 -33.03 -0.79 -8.90
CA LYS A 292 -32.81 -1.95 -9.81
C LYS A 292 -33.75 -2.00 -11.01
N ASP A 293 -35.01 -1.58 -10.83
CA ASP A 293 -36.02 -1.55 -11.90
C ASP A 293 -35.90 -0.31 -12.81
N LYS A 294 -34.96 0.60 -12.50
CA LYS A 294 -34.66 1.83 -13.23
C LYS A 294 -33.33 1.77 -13.97
N LYS A 295 -32.99 0.60 -14.55
CA LYS A 295 -31.71 0.36 -15.25
C LYS A 295 -30.48 0.56 -14.36
N PHE A 296 -30.58 0.26 -13.07
CA PHE A 296 -29.42 0.22 -12.17
C PHE A 296 -29.07 -1.22 -11.81
N THR A 297 -27.79 -1.48 -11.60
CA THR A 297 -27.30 -2.73 -11.01
C THR A 297 -26.00 -2.48 -10.28
N VAL A 298 -25.59 -3.45 -9.48
CA VAL A 298 -24.26 -3.50 -8.87
C VAL A 298 -23.53 -4.71 -9.45
N LEU A 299 -22.22 -4.60 -9.65
CA LEU A 299 -21.33 -5.73 -9.91
C LEU A 299 -20.30 -5.73 -8.79
N GLY A 300 -20.41 -6.70 -7.88
CA GLY A 300 -19.47 -6.85 -6.77
C GLY A 300 -18.25 -7.64 -7.19
N VAL A 301 -17.05 -7.12 -6.95
CA VAL A 301 -15.77 -7.78 -7.16
C VAL A 301 -15.16 -8.08 -5.80
N SER A 302 -15.07 -9.36 -5.44
CA SER A 302 -14.49 -9.77 -4.16
C SER A 302 -12.96 -9.93 -4.24
N LEU A 303 -12.28 -9.37 -3.26
CA LEU A 303 -10.86 -9.56 -2.94
C LEU A 303 -10.67 -10.63 -1.84
N ASP A 304 -11.54 -11.63 -1.77
CA ASP A 304 -11.29 -12.85 -1.02
C ASP A 304 -10.12 -13.64 -1.64
N GLY A 305 -9.36 -14.35 -0.79
CA GLY A 305 -8.14 -15.03 -1.18
C GLY A 305 -8.31 -16.51 -1.56
N PRO A 306 -7.21 -17.20 -1.91
CA PRO A 306 -7.26 -18.63 -2.20
C PRO A 306 -7.83 -19.41 -1.00
N GLY A 307 -8.76 -20.33 -1.28
CA GLY A 307 -9.46 -21.10 -0.24
C GLY A 307 -10.55 -20.33 0.53
N LYS A 308 -10.91 -19.12 0.11
CA LYS A 308 -11.90 -18.25 0.80
C LYS A 308 -13.25 -18.14 0.10
N LYS A 309 -13.56 -19.03 -0.85
CA LYS A 309 -14.85 -19.06 -1.57
C LYS A 309 -16.04 -19.15 -0.61
N GLN A 310 -15.99 -20.02 0.40
CA GLN A 310 -17.10 -20.18 1.33
C GLN A 310 -17.32 -18.94 2.22
N ASP A 311 -16.24 -18.30 2.69
CA ASP A 311 -16.31 -17.06 3.48
C ASP A 311 -17.00 -15.94 2.66
N TRP A 312 -16.67 -15.86 1.36
CA TRP A 312 -17.31 -14.96 0.41
C TRP A 312 -18.80 -15.26 0.21
N LEU A 313 -19.18 -16.52 -0.03
CA LEU A 313 -20.58 -16.93 -0.21
C LEU A 313 -21.42 -16.66 1.04
N ASN A 314 -20.91 -17.01 2.22
CA ASN A 314 -21.58 -16.76 3.49
C ASN A 314 -21.78 -15.25 3.72
N ALA A 315 -20.81 -14.42 3.31
CA ALA A 315 -20.92 -12.97 3.41
C ALA A 315 -22.00 -12.41 2.46
N ILE A 316 -22.06 -12.90 1.22
CA ILE A 316 -23.10 -12.54 0.25
C ILE A 316 -24.48 -12.82 0.81
N GLU A 317 -24.69 -14.03 1.34
CA GLU A 317 -25.97 -14.45 1.91
C GLU A 317 -26.33 -13.62 3.13
N LYS A 318 -25.41 -13.50 4.09
CA LYS A 318 -25.65 -12.78 5.36
C LYS A 318 -25.98 -11.31 5.16
N ASP A 319 -25.39 -10.67 4.16
CA ASP A 319 -25.61 -9.25 3.89
C ASP A 319 -26.70 -9.00 2.84
N GLY A 320 -27.30 -10.05 2.26
CA GLY A 320 -28.36 -9.92 1.27
C GLY A 320 -27.88 -9.29 -0.05
N LEU A 321 -26.66 -9.59 -0.50
CA LEU A 321 -26.07 -9.01 -1.70
C LEU A 321 -26.62 -9.70 -2.96
N ALA A 322 -27.85 -9.35 -3.36
CA ALA A 322 -28.62 -10.05 -4.38
C ALA A 322 -28.21 -9.78 -5.85
N TRP A 323 -27.18 -8.96 -6.08
CA TRP A 323 -26.66 -8.66 -7.42
C TRP A 323 -25.52 -9.59 -7.82
N THR A 324 -25.05 -9.49 -9.07
CA THR A 324 -23.96 -10.34 -9.56
C THR A 324 -22.66 -10.07 -8.80
N GLN A 325 -22.03 -11.15 -8.35
CA GLN A 325 -20.79 -11.15 -7.57
C GLN A 325 -19.75 -11.97 -8.33
N VAL A 326 -18.54 -11.45 -8.48
CA VAL A 326 -17.42 -12.10 -9.18
C VAL A 326 -16.14 -12.07 -8.35
N SER A 327 -15.25 -13.03 -8.58
CA SER A 327 -13.91 -13.03 -8.01
C SER A 327 -12.98 -13.96 -8.79
N ASP A 328 -11.68 -13.69 -8.75
CA ASP A 328 -10.63 -14.66 -9.12
C ASP A 328 -9.98 -15.34 -7.90
N LEU A 329 -10.48 -15.03 -6.70
CA LEU A 329 -9.99 -15.52 -5.40
C LEU A 329 -8.49 -15.32 -5.20
N GLN A 330 -7.92 -14.25 -5.75
CA GLN A 330 -6.49 -13.92 -5.62
C GLN A 330 -6.20 -12.88 -4.52
N GLY A 331 -7.19 -12.51 -3.71
CA GLY A 331 -7.02 -11.50 -2.68
C GLY A 331 -6.61 -10.15 -3.27
N TRP A 332 -5.58 -9.52 -2.70
CA TRP A 332 -4.99 -8.28 -3.24
C TRP A 332 -4.29 -8.47 -4.59
N LYS A 333 -4.06 -9.71 -5.04
CA LYS A 333 -3.57 -9.99 -6.40
C LYS A 333 -4.70 -10.04 -7.44
N ASN A 334 -5.95 -9.75 -7.05
CA ASN A 334 -7.11 -9.73 -7.95
C ASN A 334 -6.86 -8.84 -9.18
N ALA A 335 -7.08 -9.40 -10.37
CA ALA A 335 -6.72 -8.77 -11.63
C ALA A 335 -7.54 -7.49 -11.90
N ALA A 336 -8.84 -7.51 -11.61
CA ALA A 336 -9.71 -6.34 -11.79
C ALA A 336 -9.35 -5.22 -10.81
N SER A 337 -9.13 -5.53 -9.53
CA SER A 337 -8.67 -4.59 -8.51
C SER A 337 -7.35 -3.91 -8.92
N ASN A 338 -6.38 -4.71 -9.39
CA ASN A 338 -5.10 -4.21 -9.88
C ASN A 338 -5.25 -3.33 -11.12
N MET A 339 -6.10 -3.71 -12.08
CA MET A 339 -6.38 -2.93 -13.28
C MET A 339 -6.96 -1.56 -12.92
N TYR A 340 -7.88 -1.51 -11.96
CA TYR A 340 -8.51 -0.27 -11.49
C TYR A 340 -7.67 0.51 -10.48
N GLY A 341 -6.47 0.04 -10.12
CA GLY A 341 -5.60 0.70 -9.15
C GLY A 341 -6.19 0.78 -7.74
N VAL A 342 -6.99 -0.22 -7.35
CA VAL A 342 -7.63 -0.28 -6.03
C VAL A 342 -6.60 -0.72 -4.99
N THR A 343 -6.21 0.21 -4.12
CA THR A 343 -5.22 -0.01 -3.04
C THR A 343 -5.85 -0.06 -1.64
N GLY A 344 -7.17 0.08 -1.56
CA GLY A 344 -7.95 0.08 -0.33
C GLY A 344 -9.42 -0.22 -0.65
N ILE A 345 -10.08 -0.94 0.25
CA ILE A 345 -11.52 -1.25 0.15
C ILE A 345 -12.26 -0.79 1.42
N PRO A 346 -13.55 -0.40 1.33
CA PRO A 346 -14.40 -0.43 0.13
C PRO A 346 -13.95 0.57 -0.93
N ALA A 347 -14.12 0.25 -2.21
CA ALA A 347 -13.88 1.17 -3.31
C ALA A 347 -14.90 0.92 -4.42
N ASN A 348 -15.43 1.97 -5.05
CA ASN A 348 -16.40 1.77 -6.13
C ASN A 348 -16.26 2.78 -7.25
N TYR A 349 -16.80 2.39 -8.41
CA TYR A 349 -16.92 3.20 -9.61
C TYR A 349 -18.38 3.15 -10.06
N LEU A 350 -19.04 4.30 -10.13
CA LEU A 350 -20.35 4.40 -10.77
C LEU A 350 -20.14 4.60 -12.26
N ILE A 351 -20.67 3.69 -13.07
CA ILE A 351 -20.49 3.63 -14.51
C ILE A 351 -21.85 3.88 -15.18
N ASP A 352 -21.87 4.70 -16.22
CA ASP A 352 -23.07 5.01 -17.00
C ASP A 352 -23.41 3.91 -18.04
N PRO A 353 -24.60 3.95 -18.67
CA PRO A 353 -25.00 2.99 -19.70
C PRO A 353 -24.05 2.84 -20.89
N THR A 354 -23.24 3.86 -21.20
CA THR A 354 -22.24 3.84 -22.29
C THR A 354 -20.93 3.19 -21.86
N GLY A 355 -20.74 2.97 -20.55
CA GLY A 355 -19.53 2.43 -19.97
C GLY A 355 -18.55 3.49 -19.46
N LYS A 356 -18.96 4.75 -19.27
CA LYS A 356 -18.09 5.79 -18.71
C LYS A 356 -18.22 5.86 -17.20
N ILE A 357 -17.10 6.05 -16.51
CA ILE A 357 -17.05 6.31 -15.07
C ILE A 357 -17.58 7.72 -14.82
N ILE A 358 -18.63 7.85 -14.01
CA ILE A 358 -19.28 9.13 -13.70
C ILE A 358 -19.17 9.53 -12.22
N ALA A 359 -18.79 8.60 -11.34
CA ALA A 359 -18.41 8.89 -9.95
C ALA A 359 -17.48 7.80 -9.41
N LYS A 360 -16.77 8.09 -8.32
CA LYS A 360 -15.87 7.17 -7.61
C LYS A 360 -16.14 7.25 -6.11
N ASN A 361 -16.04 6.14 -5.41
CA ASN A 361 -16.10 6.02 -3.96
C ASN A 361 -17.34 6.70 -3.32
N VAL A 362 -18.46 6.69 -4.04
CA VAL A 362 -19.75 7.19 -3.53
C VAL A 362 -20.34 6.18 -2.57
N ARG A 363 -20.77 6.62 -1.39
CA ARG A 363 -21.25 5.74 -0.30
C ARG A 363 -22.42 6.38 0.43
N GLY A 364 -23.18 5.59 1.18
CA GLY A 364 -24.27 6.06 2.04
C GLY A 364 -25.24 6.99 1.30
N GLU A 365 -25.50 8.15 1.90
CA GLU A 365 -26.41 9.16 1.34
C GLU A 365 -25.94 9.74 -0.01
N GLU A 366 -24.62 9.85 -0.23
CA GLU A 366 -24.07 10.38 -1.48
C GLU A 366 -24.43 9.47 -2.65
N LEU A 367 -24.32 8.14 -2.47
CA LEU A 367 -24.73 7.16 -3.47
C LEU A 367 -26.22 7.29 -3.78
N GLN A 368 -27.06 7.38 -2.74
CA GLN A 368 -28.51 7.51 -2.89
C GLN A 368 -28.89 8.78 -3.67
N LYS A 369 -28.29 9.91 -3.30
CA LYS A 369 -28.50 11.19 -3.98
C LYS A 369 -28.06 11.12 -5.43
N LYS A 370 -26.87 10.57 -5.69
CA LYS A 370 -26.34 10.47 -7.06
C LYS A 370 -27.23 9.62 -7.96
N LEU A 371 -27.72 8.49 -7.45
CA LEU A 371 -28.66 7.64 -8.20
C LEU A 371 -30.02 8.31 -8.39
N ALA A 372 -30.54 9.03 -7.39
CA ALA A 372 -31.78 9.79 -7.53
C ALA A 372 -31.66 10.90 -8.59
N GLU A 373 -30.52 11.59 -8.69
CA GLU A 373 -30.27 12.59 -9.74
C GLU A 373 -30.31 11.95 -11.14
N LEU A 374 -29.76 10.75 -11.29
CA LEU A 374 -29.63 10.05 -12.57
C LEU A 374 -30.89 9.29 -12.99
N LEU A 375 -31.62 8.72 -12.01
CA LEU A 375 -32.69 7.73 -12.20
C LEU A 375 -34.00 8.09 -11.48
N GLY A 376 -34.07 9.25 -10.84
CA GLY A 376 -35.26 9.68 -10.08
C GLY A 376 -36.44 10.12 -10.95
N LYS A 377 -36.26 10.23 -12.27
CA LYS A 377 -37.32 10.59 -13.22
C LYS A 377 -38.17 9.40 -13.63
#